data_AF-A0AA40S3W6-F1
#
_entry.id   AF-A0AA40S3W6-F1
#
_cell.length_a   1.000
_cell.length_b   1.000
_cell.length_c   1.000
_cell.angle_alpha   90.00
_cell.angle_beta   90.00
_cell.angle_gamma   90.00
#
_symmetry.space_group_name_H-M   'P 1'
#
loop_
_entity.id
_entity.type
_entity.pdbx_description
1 polymer ?
#
loop_
_entity_poly.entity_id
_entity_poly.type
_entity_poly.pdbx_seq_one_letter_code
_entity_poly.pdbx_strand_id
1 'polypeptide(L)'
;MARPLLPADLWREIAPLLPTPQPRPKGGRPSIDNRAALTGILFVLRSGLPWEMLPAEMGCGCEMSCWRRLRDWQAAGVWARLHQVLLKRMHAAGEIDWGRASRDSASVPAKKGACPSACPRARLRRSGDGR
;
A
#
# COMPACT_ATOMS: atom_id res chain seq x y z
N MET A 1 1.52 21.92 -19.67
CA MET A 1 2.63 21.42 -18.82
C MET A 1 2.08 20.34 -17.90
N ALA A 2 2.60 19.11 -17.96
CA ALA A 2 2.16 18.05 -17.06
C ALA A 2 2.50 18.42 -15.61
N ARG A 3 1.52 18.37 -14.70
CA ARG A 3 1.78 18.60 -13.27
C ARG A 3 2.76 17.53 -12.78
N PRO A 4 3.91 17.90 -12.20
CA PRO A 4 4.83 16.92 -11.64
C PRO A 4 4.08 16.11 -10.58
N LEU A 5 4.16 14.77 -10.67
CA LEU A 5 3.50 13.87 -9.72
C LEU A 5 3.95 14.13 -8.28
N LEU A 6 5.17 14.64 -8.13
CA LEU A 6 5.78 14.88 -6.84
C LEU A 6 6.41 16.29 -6.79
N PRO A 7 5.65 17.31 -6.35
CA PRO A 7 6.17 18.66 -6.14
C PRO A 7 7.33 18.65 -5.13
N ALA A 8 8.29 19.55 -5.30
CA ALA A 8 9.45 19.64 -4.40
C ALA A 8 9.06 19.89 -2.93
N ASP A 9 8.01 20.68 -2.71
CA ASP A 9 7.49 20.97 -1.36
C ASP A 9 6.95 19.71 -0.68
N LEU A 10 6.14 18.94 -1.41
CA LEU A 10 5.60 17.68 -0.91
C LEU A 10 6.73 16.66 -0.67
N TRP A 11 7.76 16.65 -1.52
CA TRP A 11 8.92 15.79 -1.31
C TRP A 11 9.65 16.10 0.01
N ARG A 12 9.81 17.39 0.37
CA ARG A 12 10.47 17.78 1.62
C ARG A 12 9.75 17.25 2.85
N GLU A 13 8.42 17.17 2.81
CA GLU A 13 7.60 16.59 3.89
C GLU A 13 7.68 15.06 3.92
N ILE A 14 7.75 14.40 2.76
CA ILE A 14 7.75 12.94 2.65
C ILE A 14 9.12 12.32 2.88
N ALA A 15 10.19 12.96 2.41
CA ALA A 15 11.57 12.46 2.50
C ALA A 15 11.96 11.92 3.89
N PRO A 16 11.66 12.60 5.02
CA PRO A 16 12.00 12.09 6.36
C PRO A 16 11.18 10.87 6.80
N LEU A 17 10.04 10.58 6.16
CA LEU A 17 9.22 9.40 6.48
C LEU A 17 9.77 8.12 5.85
N LEU A 18 10.58 8.27 4.81
CA LEU A 18 11.13 7.14 4.08
C LEU A 18 12.32 6.55 4.84
N PRO A 19 12.44 5.21 4.91
CA PRO A 19 13.59 4.59 5.53
C PRO A 19 14.86 5.04 4.82
N THR A 20 15.84 5.50 5.60
CA THR A 20 17.15 5.89 5.10
C THR A 20 17.80 4.65 4.46
N PRO A 21 18.39 4.78 3.25
CA PRO A 21 19.11 3.69 2.64
C PRO A 21 20.22 3.22 3.58
N GLN A 22 20.14 1.99 4.06
CA GLN A 22 21.22 1.44 4.88
C GLN A 22 22.44 1.17 3.98
N PRO A 23 23.64 1.65 4.34
CA PRO A 23 24.85 1.35 3.60
C PRO A 23 25.09 -0.16 3.63
N ARG A 24 25.30 -0.76 2.45
CA ARG A 24 25.55 -2.20 2.35
C ARG A 24 27.05 -2.46 2.55
N PRO A 25 27.45 -3.18 3.62
CA PRO A 25 28.87 -3.35 3.96
C PRO A 25 29.67 -4.14 2.92
N LYS A 26 29.01 -4.93 2.06
CA LYS A 26 29.67 -5.75 1.01
C LYS A 26 29.77 -5.07 -0.37
N GLY A 27 29.35 -3.81 -0.50
CA GLY A 27 29.26 -3.16 -1.82
C GLY A 27 28.19 -3.78 -2.73
N GLY A 28 27.82 -3.05 -3.79
CA GLY A 28 26.80 -3.46 -4.76
C GLY A 28 26.27 -2.29 -5.58
N ARG A 29 25.37 -2.56 -6.54
CA ARG A 29 24.72 -1.51 -7.37
C ARG A 29 24.11 -0.44 -6.45
N PRO A 30 24.38 0.86 -6.71
CA PRO A 30 23.84 1.94 -5.88
C PRO A 30 22.33 1.83 -5.79
N SER A 31 21.80 2.08 -4.59
CA SER A 31 20.36 2.11 -4.37
C SER A 31 19.77 3.24 -5.21
N ILE A 32 18.68 2.95 -5.92
CA ILE A 32 17.93 3.98 -6.67
C ILE A 32 17.51 5.08 -5.70
N ASP A 33 17.53 6.34 -6.14
CA ASP A 33 17.09 7.44 -5.30
C ASP A 33 15.65 7.24 -4.81
N ASN A 34 15.40 7.60 -3.54
CA ASN A 34 14.10 7.42 -2.91
C ASN A 34 13.01 8.21 -3.66
N ARG A 35 13.35 9.39 -4.21
CA ARG A 35 12.43 10.24 -4.95
C ARG A 35 12.03 9.62 -6.28
N ALA A 36 13.01 9.07 -6.98
CA ALA A 36 12.83 8.40 -8.26
C ALA A 36 11.93 7.17 -8.10
N ALA A 37 12.18 6.34 -7.09
CA ALA A 37 11.35 5.18 -6.82
C ALA A 37 9.91 5.55 -6.42
N LEU A 38 9.71 6.58 -5.59
CA LEU A 38 8.37 7.05 -5.23
C LEU A 38 7.62 7.59 -6.46
N THR A 39 8.31 8.31 -7.34
CA THR A 39 7.72 8.84 -8.58
C THR A 39 7.24 7.70 -9.49
N GLY A 40 8.05 6.65 -9.67
CA GLY A 40 7.68 5.48 -10.45
C GLY A 40 6.49 4.71 -9.87
N ILE A 41 6.48 4.52 -8.54
CA ILE A 41 5.35 3.89 -7.85
C ILE A 41 4.06 4.71 -8.05
N LEU A 42 4.12 6.02 -7.84
CA LEU A 42 2.94 6.89 -8.02
C LEU A 42 2.45 6.93 -9.47
N PHE A 43 3.36 6.86 -10.45
CA PHE A 43 3.00 6.78 -11.85
C PHE A 43 2.20 5.52 -12.16
N VAL A 44 2.69 4.35 -11.73
CA VAL A 44 2.00 3.06 -11.92
C VAL A 44 0.65 3.04 -11.22
N LEU A 45 0.59 3.51 -9.97
CA LEU A 45 -0.67 3.58 -9.22
C LEU A 45 -1.69 4.53 -9.85
N ARG A 46 -1.24 5.65 -10.43
CA ARG A 46 -2.14 6.62 -11.09
C ARG A 46 -2.61 6.15 -12.47
N SER A 47 -1.72 5.52 -13.23
CA SER A 47 -2.01 5.10 -14.60
C SER A 47 -2.69 3.73 -14.66
N GLY A 48 -2.54 2.90 -13.63
CA GLY A 48 -2.99 1.51 -13.63
C GLY A 48 -2.21 0.60 -14.59
N LEU A 49 -1.11 1.10 -15.15
CA LEU A 49 -0.31 0.35 -16.12
C LEU A 49 0.47 -0.79 -15.43
N PRO A 50 0.76 -1.88 -16.16
CA PRO A 50 1.67 -2.90 -15.68
C PRO A 50 3.04 -2.31 -15.34
N TRP A 51 3.74 -2.89 -14.36
CA TRP A 51 5.08 -2.44 -13.98
C TRP A 51 6.07 -2.44 -15.16
N GLU A 52 5.96 -3.43 -16.06
CA GLU A 52 6.77 -3.59 -17.29
C GLU A 52 6.64 -2.41 -18.27
N MET A 53 5.53 -1.66 -18.19
CA MET A 53 5.29 -0.50 -19.04
C MET A 53 5.81 0.80 -18.42
N LEU A 54 6.54 0.72 -17.30
CA LEU A 54 7.14 1.90 -16.67
C LEU A 54 8.24 2.48 -17.58
N PRO A 55 8.09 3.73 -18.06
CA PRO A 55 9.10 4.36 -18.92
C PRO A 55 10.47 4.44 -18.25
N ALA A 56 11.50 3.85 -18.87
CA ALA A 56 12.88 3.95 -18.41
C ALA A 56 13.41 5.40 -18.40
N GLU A 57 12.85 6.25 -19.26
CA GLU A 57 13.19 7.68 -19.39
C GLU A 57 12.91 8.50 -18.13
N MET A 58 12.00 8.05 -17.26
CA MET A 58 11.73 8.76 -16.00
C MET A 58 12.82 8.57 -14.94
N GLY A 59 13.88 7.79 -15.22
CA GLY A 59 14.99 7.58 -14.29
C GLY A 59 14.58 6.91 -12.96
N CYS A 60 13.38 6.31 -12.91
CA CYS A 60 12.79 5.71 -11.70
C CYS A 60 13.46 4.39 -11.28
N GLY A 61 14.46 3.92 -12.03
CA GLY A 61 15.10 2.62 -11.87
C GLY A 61 14.34 1.51 -12.59
N CYS A 62 14.76 0.24 -12.39
CA CYS A 62 14.05 -0.90 -12.98
C CYS A 62 12.71 -1.14 -12.26
N GLU A 63 11.77 -1.73 -12.99
CA GLU A 63 10.40 -2.02 -12.56
C GLU A 63 10.39 -2.82 -11.26
N MET A 64 11.24 -3.85 -11.22
CA MET A 64 11.41 -4.75 -10.08
C MET A 64 11.93 -4.02 -8.83
N SER A 65 12.71 -2.95 -8.99
CA SER A 65 13.20 -2.15 -7.86
C SER A 65 12.09 -1.29 -7.27
N CYS A 66 11.25 -0.66 -8.10
CA CYS A 66 10.08 0.08 -7.63
C CYS A 66 9.11 -0.83 -6.88
N TRP A 67 8.84 -2.02 -7.40
CA TRP A 67 7.97 -2.99 -6.74
C TRP A 67 8.53 -3.48 -5.40
N ARG A 68 9.82 -3.82 -5.33
CA ARG A 68 10.48 -4.21 -4.06
C ARG A 68 10.37 -3.09 -3.03
N ARG A 69 10.60 -1.84 -3.44
CA ARG A 69 10.45 -0.68 -2.56
C ARG A 69 9.03 -0.50 -2.07
N LEU A 70 8.03 -0.62 -2.94
CA LEU A 70 6.62 -0.56 -2.56
C LEU A 70 6.31 -1.56 -1.44
N ARG A 71 6.75 -2.81 -1.62
CA ARG A 71 6.57 -3.89 -0.63
C ARG A 71 7.30 -3.60 0.68
N ASP A 72 8.57 -3.21 0.62
CA ASP A 72 9.38 -2.97 1.81
C ASP A 72 8.85 -1.75 2.60
N TRP A 73 8.38 -0.71 1.90
CA TRP A 73 7.72 0.46 2.49
C TRP A 73 6.35 0.15 3.07
N GLN A 74 5.61 -0.80 2.49
CA GLN A 74 4.38 -1.33 3.06
C GLN A 74 4.65 -2.03 4.39
N ALA A 75 5.66 -2.91 4.44
CA ALA A 75 6.05 -3.59 5.67
C ALA A 75 6.55 -2.59 6.74
N ALA A 76 7.24 -1.53 6.33
CA ALA A 76 7.71 -0.46 7.22
C ALA A 76 6.60 0.55 7.64
N GLY A 77 5.36 0.40 7.14
CA GLY A 77 4.25 1.31 7.47
C GLY A 77 4.39 2.73 6.91
N VAL A 78 5.24 2.92 5.91
CA VAL A 78 5.51 4.24 5.30
C VAL A 78 4.26 4.84 4.69
N TRP A 79 3.46 4.03 3.98
CA TRP A 79 2.25 4.50 3.30
C TRP A 79 1.19 5.03 4.26
N ALA A 80 1.05 4.39 5.44
CA ALA A 80 0.15 4.87 6.48
C ALA A 80 0.60 6.25 7.01
N ARG A 81 1.90 6.43 7.24
CA ARG A 81 2.46 7.72 7.69
C ARG A 81 2.32 8.80 6.62
N LEU A 82 2.59 8.45 5.37
CA LEU A 82 2.45 9.34 4.22
C LEU A 82 1.00 9.82 4.07
N HIS A 83 0.04 8.91 4.16
CA HIS A 83 -1.39 9.24 4.13
C HIS A 83 -1.77 10.22 5.25
N GLN A 84 -1.29 10.00 6.47
CA GLN A 84 -1.54 10.90 7.60
C GLN A 84 -0.95 12.30 7.38
N VAL A 85 0.24 12.41 6.77
CA VAL A 85 0.83 13.72 6.46
C VAL A 85 0.02 14.45 5.39
N LEU A 86 -0.40 13.77 4.32
CA LEU A 86 -1.26 14.38 3.31
C LEU A 86 -2.60 14.83 3.90
N LEU A 87 -3.24 14.01 4.75
CA LEU A 87 -4.46 14.37 5.44
C LEU A 87 -4.27 15.62 6.31
N LYS A 88 -3.19 15.70 7.09
CA LYS A 88 -2.88 16.90 7.90
C LYS A 88 -2.69 18.14 7.03
N ARG A 89 -2.00 18.01 5.91
CA ARG A 89 -1.78 19.12 4.97
C ARG A 89 -3.09 19.62 4.35
N MET A 90 -3.95 18.70 3.90
CA MET A 90 -5.27 19.05 3.37
C MET A 90 -6.19 19.64 4.44
N HIS A 91 -6.12 19.13 5.67
CA HIS A 91 -6.86 19.68 6.81
C HIS A 91 -6.44 21.12 7.10
N ALA A 92 -5.14 21.38 7.15
CA ALA A 92 -4.59 22.72 7.37
C ALA A 92 -4.93 23.71 6.24
N ALA A 93 -5.07 23.21 5.00
CA ALA A 93 -5.50 24.00 3.85
C ALA A 93 -7.03 24.27 3.84
N GLY A 94 -7.79 23.68 4.77
CA GLY A 94 -9.26 23.79 4.79
C GLY A 94 -9.95 23.08 3.61
N GLU A 95 -9.24 22.23 2.88
CA GLU A 95 -9.77 21.52 1.71
C GLU A 95 -10.48 20.20 2.06
N ILE A 96 -10.55 19.86 3.36
CA ILE A 96 -11.33 18.71 3.83
C ILE A 96 -12.74 19.17 4.17
N ASP A 97 -13.66 18.93 3.24
CA ASP A 97 -15.10 19.03 3.49
C ASP A 97 -15.55 17.82 4.32
N TRP A 98 -15.60 18.00 5.64
CA TRP A 98 -16.09 16.99 6.58
C TRP A 98 -17.58 16.66 6.40
N GLY A 99 -18.35 17.47 5.65
CA GLY A 99 -19.74 17.20 5.28
C GLY A 99 -19.91 16.15 4.18
N ARG A 100 -18.84 15.81 3.46
CA ARG A 100 -18.81 14.81 2.37
C ARG A 100 -17.87 13.63 2.65
N ALA A 101 -17.43 13.45 3.89
CA ALA A 101 -16.53 12.36 4.26
C ALA A 101 -17.21 10.98 4.09
N SER A 102 -17.08 10.38 2.91
CA SER A 102 -17.48 8.99 2.66
C SER A 102 -16.41 8.04 3.17
N ARG A 103 -16.80 7.14 4.06
CA ARG A 103 -15.93 6.08 4.58
C ARG A 103 -16.10 4.84 3.72
N ASP A 104 -15.44 4.79 2.56
CA ASP A 104 -15.57 3.66 1.63
C ASP A 104 -14.86 2.42 2.19
N SER A 105 -15.61 1.56 2.89
CA SER A 105 -15.15 0.24 3.34
C SER A 105 -15.66 -0.81 2.34
N ALA A 106 -14.83 -1.21 1.38
CA ALA A 106 -15.16 -2.32 0.50
C ALA A 106 -14.67 -3.64 1.12
N SER A 107 -15.53 -4.35 1.85
CA SER A 107 -15.29 -5.73 2.26
C SER A 107 -15.57 -6.66 1.08
N VAL A 108 -14.53 -7.18 0.42
CA VAL A 108 -14.70 -8.23 -0.60
C VAL A 108 -14.85 -9.58 0.11
N PRO A 109 -15.91 -10.37 -0.14
CA PRO A 109 -16.00 -11.72 0.40
C PRO A 109 -14.82 -12.56 -0.09
N ALA A 110 -14.16 -13.30 0.81
CA ALA A 110 -13.12 -14.24 0.41
C ALA A 110 -13.72 -15.30 -0.53
N LYS A 111 -13.23 -15.40 -1.77
CA LYS A 111 -13.67 -16.40 -2.77
C LYS A 111 -13.39 -17.86 -2.38
N LYS A 112 -12.81 -18.10 -1.19
CA LYS A 112 -12.54 -19.42 -0.64
C LYS A 112 -13.08 -19.47 0.78
N GLY A 113 -14.38 -19.65 0.90
CA GLY A 113 -14.98 -20.10 2.16
C GLY A 113 -14.30 -21.40 2.56
N ALA A 114 -13.71 -21.43 3.75
CA ALA A 114 -13.33 -22.69 4.36
C ALA A 114 -14.57 -23.59 4.43
N CYS A 115 -14.41 -24.88 4.14
CA CYS A 115 -15.46 -25.86 4.37
C CYS A 115 -15.94 -25.71 5.82
N PRO A 116 -17.27 -25.63 6.07
CA PRO A 116 -17.77 -25.75 7.43
C PRO A 116 -17.26 -27.08 7.97
N SER A 117 -16.55 -27.02 9.10
CA SER A 117 -16.15 -28.18 9.88
C SER A 117 -17.31 -29.16 9.98
N ALA A 118 -17.07 -30.43 9.64
CA ALA A 118 -18.03 -31.51 9.79
C ALA A 118 -18.65 -31.44 11.20
N CYS A 119 -19.96 -31.20 11.27
CA CYS A 119 -20.69 -31.31 12.52
C CYS A 119 -20.48 -32.73 13.08
N PRO A 120 -20.01 -32.90 14.33
CA PRO A 120 -20.05 -34.21 14.97
C PRO A 120 -21.52 -34.57 15.16
N ARG A 121 -21.92 -35.67 14.53
CA ARG A 121 -23.25 -36.26 14.57
C ARG A 121 -23.67 -36.43 16.04
N ALA A 122 -24.51 -35.52 16.54
CA ALA A 122 -25.11 -35.65 17.86
C ALA A 122 -25.93 -36.94 17.87
N ARG A 123 -25.45 -37.92 18.63
CA ARG A 123 -26.07 -39.23 18.83
C ARG A 123 -27.35 -38.98 19.65
N LEU A 124 -28.49 -38.91 18.99
CA LEU A 124 -29.79 -38.80 19.65
C LEU A 124 -30.05 -40.11 20.43
N ARG A 125 -29.90 -40.05 21.75
CA ARG A 125 -30.41 -41.05 22.71
C ARG A 125 -31.93 -41.21 22.48
N ARG A 126 -32.40 -42.43 22.20
CA ARG A 126 -33.78 -42.82 22.50
C ARG A 126 -33.79 -43.46 23.89
N SER A 127 -34.42 -42.78 24.84
CA SER A 127 -34.94 -43.36 26.08
C SER A 127 -36.45 -43.56 25.93
N GLY A 128 -36.95 -44.66 26.50
CA GLY A 128 -38.36 -45.09 26.54
C GLY A 128 -38.45 -46.52 25.97
N ASP A 129 -39.01 -47.53 26.63
CA ASP A 129 -39.95 -47.66 27.75
C ASP A 129 -39.92 -49.17 28.11
N GLY A 130 -39.86 -49.65 29.34
CA GLY A 130 -41.04 -49.87 30.19
C GLY A 130 -41.71 -51.24 29.95
N ARG A 131 -41.21 -52.28 30.65
CA ARG A 131 -41.89 -53.44 31.28
C ARG A 131 -41.01 -54.69 31.30
#